data_AF-A0A957NVK5-F1
#
_entry.id   AF-A0A957NVK5-F1
#
_cell.length_a   1.000
_cell.length_b   1.000
_cell.length_c   1.000
_cell.angle_alpha   90.00
_cell.angle_beta   90.00
_cell.angle_gamma   90.00
#
_symmetry.space_group_name_H-M   'P 1'
#
loop_
_entity.id
_entity.type
_entity.pdbx_description
1 polymer ?
#
loop_
_entity_poly.entity_id
_entity_poly.type
_entity_poly.pdbx_seq_one_letter_code
_entity_poly.pdbx_strand_id
1 'polypeptide(L)'
;MASREEHIVMGSAMYAPAIAPYIWMMEDTRRRTKEALAGLSDAVLNWSPDDATPGVLNSIGSILYHMAAIELDWLYVEILEIQGFPPELEP
;
A
#
# COMPACT_ATOMS: atom_id res chain seq x y z
N MET A 1 18.60 -19.59 4.30
CA MET A 1 19.36 -18.32 4.45
C MET A 1 18.77 -17.34 3.45
N ALA A 2 17.95 -16.38 3.87
CA ALA A 2 17.40 -15.39 2.96
C ALA A 2 18.53 -14.45 2.51
N SER A 3 18.69 -14.31 1.20
CA SER A 3 19.60 -13.34 0.58
C SER A 3 19.21 -11.93 1.06
N ARG A 4 20.16 -11.18 1.62
CA ARG A 4 19.95 -9.77 1.93
C ARG A 4 20.13 -8.98 0.64
N GLU A 5 19.02 -8.58 0.03
CA GLU A 5 19.04 -7.65 -1.10
C GLU A 5 19.25 -6.23 -0.57
N GLU A 6 20.36 -5.61 -0.93
CA GLU A 6 20.62 -4.20 -0.65
C GLU A 6 20.06 -3.37 -1.81
N HIS A 7 18.97 -2.64 -1.56
CA HIS A 7 18.42 -1.74 -2.56
C HIS A 7 19.12 -0.39 -2.49
N ILE A 8 19.72 0.04 -3.61
CA ILE A 8 20.26 1.38 -3.77
C ILE A 8 19.09 2.33 -4.04
N VAL A 9 18.87 3.29 -3.14
CA VAL A 9 17.90 4.36 -3.34
C VAL A 9 18.48 5.34 -4.35
N MET A 10 17.91 5.34 -5.56
CA MET A 10 18.30 6.30 -6.59
C MET A 10 17.56 7.62 -6.35
N GLY A 11 18.31 8.65 -5.98
CA GLY A 11 17.78 10.01 -5.93
C GLY A 11 17.32 10.45 -7.33
N SER A 12 16.05 10.81 -7.46
CA SER A 12 15.53 11.44 -8.68
C SER A 12 15.75 12.95 -8.62
N ALA A 13 16.32 13.53 -9.68
CA ALA A 13 16.44 14.98 -9.83
C ALA A 13 15.08 15.69 -9.99
N MET A 14 14.00 14.93 -10.16
CA MET A 14 12.63 15.44 -10.31
C MET A 14 12.01 15.84 -8.96
N TYR A 15 12.55 15.36 -7.84
CA TYR A 15 12.03 15.62 -6.50
C TYR A 15 13.07 16.33 -5.63
N ALA A 16 12.60 17.05 -4.60
CA ALA A 16 13.49 17.60 -3.60
C ALA A 16 14.35 16.48 -2.98
N PRO A 17 15.66 16.69 -2.74
CA PRO A 17 16.55 15.64 -2.26
C PRO A 17 16.09 14.94 -0.97
N ALA A 18 15.40 15.67 -0.08
CA ALA A 18 14.85 15.10 1.15
C ALA A 18 13.60 14.22 0.93
N ILE A 19 12.89 14.40 -0.19
CA ILE A 19 11.64 13.72 -0.53
C ILE A 19 11.89 12.53 -1.45
N ALA A 20 12.87 12.64 -2.36
CA ALA A 20 13.15 11.63 -3.37
C ALA A 20 13.31 10.19 -2.82
N PRO A 21 14.00 9.96 -1.68
CA PRO A 21 14.10 8.62 -1.09
C PRO A 21 12.75 8.02 -0.70
N TYR A 22 11.84 8.83 -0.15
CA TYR A 22 10.53 8.37 0.29
C TYR A 22 9.63 8.01 -0.89
N ILE A 23 9.66 8.82 -1.96
CA ILE A 23 8.93 8.50 -3.20
C ILE A 23 9.43 7.17 -3.77
N TRP A 24 10.75 7.01 -3.86
CA TRP A 24 11.34 5.74 -4.32
C TRP A 24 10.90 4.56 -3.45
N MET A 25 10.89 4.71 -2.12
CA MET A 25 10.45 3.65 -1.20
C MET A 25 8.98 3.27 -1.38
N MET A 26 8.09 4.26 -1.62
CA MET A 26 6.67 4.01 -1.87
C MET A 26 6.48 3.24 -3.19
N GLU A 27 7.18 3.65 -4.25
CA GLU A 27 7.15 2.96 -5.55
C GLU A 27 7.68 1.52 -5.45
N ASP A 28 8.81 1.31 -4.77
CA ASP A 28 9.38 -0.01 -4.56
C ASP A 28 8.47 -0.92 -3.74
N THR A 29 7.89 -0.38 -2.65
CA THR A 29 6.92 -1.10 -1.81
C THR A 29 5.72 -1.54 -2.63
N ARG A 30 5.16 -0.64 -3.46
CA ARG A 30 4.05 -0.98 -4.35
C ARG A 30 4.42 -2.06 -5.35
N ARG A 31 5.61 -1.96 -5.98
CA ARG A 31 6.11 -2.95 -6.94
C ARG A 31 6.23 -4.33 -6.29
N ARG A 32 6.90 -4.43 -5.14
CA ARG A 32 7.10 -5.68 -4.41
C ARG A 32 5.80 -6.28 -3.90
N THR A 33 4.86 -5.46 -3.43
CA THR A 33 3.52 -5.92 -3.07
C THR A 33 2.83 -6.55 -4.27
N LYS A 34 2.84 -5.90 -5.44
CA LYS A 34 2.24 -6.47 -6.65
C LYS A 34 2.91 -7.77 -7.10
N GLU A 35 4.23 -7.86 -7.01
CA GLU A 35 5.00 -9.08 -7.31
C GLU A 35 4.62 -10.22 -6.34
N ALA A 36 4.48 -9.93 -5.05
CA ALA A 36 4.07 -10.91 -4.05
C ALA A 36 2.62 -11.41 -4.24
N LEU A 37 1.75 -10.56 -4.78
CA LEU A 37 0.35 -10.91 -5.10
C LEU A 37 0.20 -11.62 -6.45
N ALA A 38 1.24 -11.63 -7.30
CA ALA A 38 1.14 -12.17 -8.65
C ALA A 38 0.84 -13.67 -8.61
N GLY A 39 -0.25 -14.07 -9.26
CA GLY A 39 -0.68 -15.48 -9.35
C GLY A 39 -1.48 -15.98 -8.15
N LEU A 40 -1.75 -15.14 -7.13
CA LEU A 40 -2.71 -15.48 -6.08
C LEU A 40 -4.13 -15.51 -6.64
N SER A 41 -4.93 -16.47 -6.17
CA SER A 41 -6.35 -16.55 -6.51
C SER A 41 -7.19 -15.68 -5.58
N ASP A 42 -8.38 -15.29 -6.02
CA ASP A 42 -9.35 -14.56 -5.20
C ASP A 42 -9.69 -15.27 -3.90
N ALA A 43 -9.70 -16.61 -3.89
CA ALA A 43 -9.93 -17.40 -2.68
C ALA A 43 -8.83 -17.16 -1.62
N VAL A 44 -7.57 -17.00 -2.06
CA VAL A 44 -6.45 -16.69 -1.16
C VAL A 44 -6.52 -15.24 -0.68
N LEU A 45 -6.87 -14.30 -1.57
CA LEU A 45 -7.01 -12.89 -1.20
C LEU A 45 -8.12 -12.66 -0.17
N ASN A 46 -9.21 -13.41 -0.29
CA ASN A 46 -10.38 -13.31 0.58
C ASN A 46 -10.32 -14.24 1.80
N TRP A 47 -9.34 -15.15 1.86
CA TRP A 47 -9.19 -16.03 3.00
C TRP A 47 -8.90 -15.21 4.26
N SER A 48 -9.66 -15.47 5.30
CA SER A 48 -9.39 -15.04 6.66
C SER A 48 -9.45 -16.26 7.57
N PRO A 49 -8.57 -16.37 8.59
CA PRO A 49 -8.66 -17.41 9.62
C PRO A 49 -9.86 -17.26 10.56
N ASP A 50 -10.72 -16.26 10.35
CA ASP A 50 -11.92 -15.93 11.14
C ASP A 50 -12.99 -17.05 11.22
N ASP A 51 -12.86 -18.16 10.48
CA ASP A 51 -13.70 -19.36 10.67
C ASP A 51 -13.69 -19.85 12.13
N ALA A 52 -12.61 -19.57 12.88
CA ALA A 52 -12.43 -19.96 14.27
C ALA A 52 -12.63 -18.83 15.30
N THR A 53 -12.59 -17.55 14.89
CA THR A 53 -12.78 -16.39 15.79
C THR A 53 -13.13 -15.13 15.00
N PRO A 54 -14.43 -14.87 14.72
CA PRO A 54 -14.85 -13.77 13.84
C PRO A 54 -14.39 -12.39 14.34
N GLY A 55 -13.82 -11.58 13.44
CA GLY A 55 -13.45 -10.17 13.67
C GLY A 55 -12.05 -9.95 14.25
N VAL A 56 -11.19 -10.96 14.28
CA VAL A 56 -9.84 -10.85 14.89
C VAL A 56 -8.77 -10.65 13.82
N LEU A 57 -8.93 -11.24 12.63
CA LEU A 57 -7.88 -11.23 11.60
C LEU A 57 -8.42 -10.77 10.23
N ASN A 58 -7.66 -9.85 9.61
CA ASN A 58 -7.98 -9.33 8.29
C ASN A 58 -7.49 -10.28 7.18
N SER A 59 -8.29 -10.43 6.12
CA SER A 59 -7.82 -11.05 4.88
C SER A 59 -6.75 -10.18 4.21
N ILE A 60 -6.00 -10.77 3.27
CA ILE A 60 -5.05 -10.01 2.44
C ILE A 60 -5.80 -8.87 1.74
N GLY A 61 -6.97 -9.15 1.16
CA GLY A 61 -7.81 -8.16 0.50
C GLY A 61 -8.17 -6.98 1.42
N SER A 62 -8.60 -7.24 2.66
CA SER A 62 -8.94 -6.19 3.62
C SER A 62 -7.74 -5.29 3.94
N ILE A 63 -6.54 -5.86 4.10
CA ILE A 63 -5.31 -5.08 4.34
C ILE A 63 -4.95 -4.23 3.12
N LEU A 64 -5.09 -4.77 1.91
CA LEU A 64 -4.83 -4.01 0.67
C LEU A 64 -5.79 -2.82 0.52
N TYR A 65 -7.07 -3.01 0.81
CA TYR A 65 -8.04 -1.91 0.83
C TYR A 65 -7.73 -0.88 1.92
N HIS A 66 -7.32 -1.33 3.10
CA HIS A 66 -6.94 -0.43 4.20
C HIS A 66 -5.72 0.43 3.85
N MET A 67 -4.69 -0.14 3.20
CA MET A 67 -3.53 0.64 2.74
C MET A 67 -3.94 1.70 1.72
N ALA A 68 -4.78 1.34 0.74
CA ALA A 68 -5.27 2.31 -0.25
C ALA A 68 -6.09 3.44 0.41
N ALA A 69 -6.92 3.10 1.40
CA ALA A 69 -7.69 4.08 2.15
C ALA A 69 -6.79 5.06 2.92
N ILE A 70 -5.74 4.57 3.58
CA ILE A 70 -4.76 5.42 4.29
C ILE A 70 -4.00 6.32 3.31
N GLU A 71 -3.55 5.79 2.16
CA GLU A 71 -2.83 6.59 1.17
C GLU A 71 -3.69 7.74 0.62
N LEU A 72 -4.98 7.47 0.38
CA LEU A 72 -5.93 8.49 -0.06
C LEU A 72 -6.20 9.52 1.04
N ASP A 73 -6.43 9.08 2.28
CA ASP A 73 -6.66 9.97 3.42
C ASP A 73 -5.46 10.91 3.63
N TRP A 74 -4.24 10.36 3.65
CA TRP A 74 -3.02 11.14 3.77
C TRP A 74 -2.87 12.19 2.65
N LEU A 75 -3.11 11.80 1.39
CA LEU A 75 -3.02 12.73 0.27
C LEU A 75 -4.09 13.83 0.34
N TYR A 76 -5.35 13.46 0.46
CA TYR A 76 -6.45 14.43 0.35
C TYR A 76 -6.63 15.26 1.61
N VAL A 77 -6.55 14.64 2.78
CA VAL A 77 -6.86 15.29 4.05
C VAL A 77 -5.64 15.99 4.63
N GLU A 78 -4.47 15.34 4.65
CA GLU A 78 -3.28 15.93 5.30
C GLU A 78 -2.46 16.81 4.36
N ILE A 79 -2.17 16.33 3.14
CA ILE A 79 -1.27 17.05 2.22
C ILE A 79 -2.01 18.13 1.44
N LEU A 80 -3.18 17.81 0.90
CA LEU A 80 -3.97 18.76 0.10
C LEU A 80 -4.95 19.58 0.95
N GLU A 81 -5.16 19.20 2.22
CA GLU A 81 -6.08 19.86 3.16
C GLU A 81 -7.52 19.99 2.61
N ILE A 82 -7.94 19.03 1.78
CA ILE A 82 -9.28 18.96 1.20
C ILE A 82 -10.21 18.28 2.20
N GLN A 83 -11.40 18.87 2.41
CA GLN A 83 -12.43 18.28 3.24
C GLN A 83 -13.15 17.18 2.48
N GLY A 84 -12.73 15.93 2.68
CA GLY A 84 -13.36 14.74 2.09
C GLY A 84 -12.69 14.25 0.80
N PHE A 85 -13.15 13.10 0.31
CA PHE A 85 -12.68 12.52 -0.94
C PHE A 85 -13.31 13.22 -2.15
N PRO A 86 -12.63 13.28 -3.30
CA PRO A 86 -13.23 13.80 -4.53
C PRO A 86 -14.46 12.96 -4.96
N PRO A 87 -15.43 13.55 -5.68
CA PRO A 87 -16.69 12.89 -6.03
C PRO A 87 -16.53 11.57 -6.78
N GLU A 88 -15.44 11.40 -7.53
CA GLU A 88 -15.13 10.17 -8.26
C GLU A 88 -14.75 8.99 -7.34
N LEU A 89 -14.49 9.25 -6.06
CA LEU A 89 -14.13 8.28 -5.03
C LEU A 89 -15.22 8.15 -3.94
N GLU A 90 -16.35 8.85 -4.06
CA GLU A 90 -17.51 8.66 -3.19
C GLU A 90 -18.24 7.34 -3.57
N PRO A 91 -18.65 6.53 -2.58
CA PRO A 91 -19.27 5.21 -2.80
C PRO A 91 -20.68 5.25 -3.40
#